data_AF-A0A7S3WZS8-F1
#
_entry.id   AF-A0A7S3WZS8-F1
#
_cell.length_a   1.000
_cell.length_b   1.000
_cell.length_c   1.000
_cell.angle_alpha   90.00
_cell.angle_beta   90.00
_cell.angle_gamma   90.00
#
_symmetry.space_group_name_H-M   'P 1'
#
loop_
_entity.id
_entity.type
_entity.pdbx_description
1 polymer ?
#
loop_
_entity_poly.entity_id
_entity_poly.type
_entity_poly.pdbx_seq_one_letter_code
_entity_poly.pdbx_strand_id
1 'polypeptide(L)'
;VWCPLLGRGDLSSPIDDTYEVQELVTKKPVWNDEVESLVLDFKGRHILSSAKNFQLALSQKPEHVICQYGKIGPMTFSLDFKYPLSVIQAFGVSLTTLFWTQ
;
A
#
# COMPACT_ATOMS: atom_id res chain seq x y z
N VAL A 1 -12.08 2.63 -9.00
CA VAL A 1 -12.24 1.62 -10.07
C VAL A 1 -10.89 1.44 -10.74
N TRP A 2 -10.29 0.25 -10.64
CA TRP A 2 -9.01 -0.09 -11.28
C TRP A 2 -9.19 -0.05 -12.81
N CYS A 3 -8.51 0.88 -13.48
CA CYS A 3 -8.58 1.03 -14.93
C CYS A 3 -7.19 0.74 -15.51
N PRO A 4 -6.97 -0.44 -16.11
CA PRO A 4 -5.71 -0.74 -16.79
C PRO A 4 -5.46 0.18 -17.99
N LEU A 5 -6.49 0.86 -18.51
CA LEU A 5 -6.41 1.77 -19.66
C LEU A 5 -5.95 3.19 -19.31
N LEU A 6 -5.96 3.60 -18.03
CA LEU A 6 -5.38 4.89 -17.59
C LEU A 6 -3.90 4.76 -17.18
N GLY A 7 -3.36 3.54 -17.20
CA GLY A 7 -1.96 3.24 -16.89
C GLY A 7 -1.21 2.53 -18.02
N ARG A 8 -1.86 2.32 -19.17
CA ARG A 8 -1.22 1.91 -20.42
C ARG A 8 -1.34 3.08 -21.39
N GLY A 9 -0.25 3.83 -21.56
CA GLY A 9 -0.05 4.63 -22.76
C GLY A 9 -0.28 3.75 -24.00
N ASP A 10 -0.80 4.39 -25.04
CA ASP A 10 -1.06 3.88 -26.39
C ASP A 10 -0.49 2.48 -26.74
N LEU A 11 -1.37 1.56 -27.14
CA LEU A 11 -0.98 0.26 -27.70
C LEU A 11 -0.37 0.36 -29.12
N SER A 12 0.34 1.45 -29.41
CA SER A 12 1.10 1.68 -30.66
C SER A 12 2.60 1.87 -30.44
N SER A 13 3.06 2.06 -29.20
CA SER A 13 4.50 2.11 -28.94
C SER A 13 5.10 0.71 -29.06
N PRO A 14 6.25 0.53 -29.76
CA PRO A 14 6.94 -0.75 -29.81
C PRO A 14 7.20 -1.26 -28.39
N ILE A 15 7.08 -2.58 -28.20
CA ILE A 15 7.36 -3.25 -26.94
C ILE A 15 8.85 -3.05 -26.64
N ASP A 16 9.17 -2.01 -25.88
CA ASP A 16 10.45 -1.88 -25.22
C ASP A 16 10.41 -2.88 -24.05
N ASP A 17 11.08 -4.02 -24.22
CA ASP A 17 11.18 -5.11 -23.23
C ASP A 17 11.95 -4.68 -21.96
N THR A 18 12.30 -3.40 -21.80
CA THR A 18 12.78 -2.85 -20.53
C THR A 18 11.63 -2.72 -19.53
N TYR A 19 11.41 -3.78 -18.76
CA TYR A 19 10.58 -3.74 -17.56
C TYR A 19 11.23 -2.79 -16.54
N GLU A 20 10.71 -1.56 -16.43
CA GLU A 20 11.14 -0.63 -15.38
C GLU A 20 10.63 -1.15 -14.02
N VAL A 21 11.54 -1.65 -13.18
CA VAL A 21 11.21 -2.14 -11.85
C VAL A 21 10.87 -0.97 -10.96
N GLN A 22 9.66 -0.96 -10.41
CA GLN A 22 9.25 0.06 -9.45
C GLN A 22 9.43 -0.44 -8.01
N GLU A 23 10.25 0.28 -7.25
CA GLU A 23 10.51 -0.03 -5.84
C GLU A 23 9.45 0.61 -4.93
N LEU A 24 8.75 -0.24 -4.17
CA LEU A 24 7.83 0.15 -3.12
C LEU A 24 8.45 -0.15 -1.75
N VAL A 25 8.40 0.81 -0.85
CA VAL A 25 8.95 0.71 0.50
C VAL A 25 7.88 0.95 1.55
N THR A 26 8.03 0.29 2.69
CA THR A 26 7.19 0.55 3.86
C THR A 26 7.40 1.98 4.33
N LYS A 27 6.32 2.74 4.37
CA LYS A 27 6.34 4.11 4.90
C LYS A 27 6.65 4.06 6.39
N LYS A 28 7.63 4.88 6.81
CA LYS A 28 7.97 5.02 8.23
C LYS A 28 6.84 5.76 8.96
N PRO A 29 6.44 5.31 10.16
CA PRO A 29 5.46 6.03 10.97
C PRO A 29 6.05 7.35 11.46
N VAL A 30 5.17 8.29 11.78
CA VAL A 30 5.52 9.62 12.31
C VAL A 30 5.11 9.66 13.77
N TRP A 31 5.92 10.30 14.61
CA TRP A 31 5.57 10.53 16.00
C TRP A 31 4.35 11.45 16.10
N ASN A 32 3.38 11.08 16.94
CA ASN A 32 2.23 11.91 17.28
C ASN A 32 2.23 12.15 18.80
N ASP A 33 2.36 13.42 19.18
CA ASP A 33 2.43 13.85 20.58
C ASP A 33 1.11 13.65 21.35
N GLU A 34 -0.05 13.71 20.67
CA GLU A 34 -1.36 13.58 21.32
C GLU A 34 -1.61 12.17 21.86
N VAL A 35 -1.06 11.17 21.17
CA VAL A 35 -1.20 9.75 21.52
C VAL A 35 0.12 9.13 21.99
N GLU A 36 1.18 9.93 22.10
CA GLU A 36 2.54 9.55 22.48
C GLU A 36 3.04 8.27 21.78
N SER A 37 2.83 8.20 20.46
CA SER A 37 3.11 6.97 19.71
C SER A 37 3.45 7.24 18.25
N LEU A 38 4.08 6.24 17.62
CA LEU A 38 4.37 6.22 16.19
C LEU A 38 3.10 5.83 15.41
N VAL A 39 2.59 6.75 14.60
CA VAL A 39 1.34 6.58 13.86
C VAL A 39 1.54 6.63 12.34
N LEU A 40 0.64 5.94 11.63
CA LEU A 40 0.46 6.08 10.18
C LEU A 40 -0.87 6.78 9.92
N ASP A 41 -0.87 7.74 9.00
CA ASP A 41 -2.07 8.46 8.58
C ASP A 41 -2.82 7.69 7.49
N PHE A 42 -3.94 7.05 7.86
CA PHE A 42 -4.84 6.34 6.95
C PHE A 42 -5.94 7.23 6.34
N LYS A 43 -5.68 8.54 6.20
CA LYS A 43 -6.54 9.50 5.48
C LYS A 43 -7.98 9.52 5.97
N GLY A 44 -8.14 9.53 7.29
CA GLY A 44 -9.45 9.58 7.95
C GLY A 44 -10.15 8.22 8.08
N ARG A 45 -9.51 7.11 7.70
CA ARG A 45 -10.04 5.78 8.04
C ARG A 45 -9.84 5.49 9.52
N HIS A 46 -10.91 4.98 10.13
CA HIS A 46 -10.85 4.45 11.48
C HIS A 46 -10.13 3.09 11.48
N ILE A 47 -8.82 3.12 11.72
CA ILE A 47 -7.95 1.94 11.77
C ILE A 47 -7.61 1.62 13.23
N LEU A 48 -7.80 0.36 13.61
CA LEU A 48 -7.42 -0.17 14.92
C LEU A 48 -5.92 -0.48 14.96
N SER A 49 -5.29 -0.28 16.11
CA SER A 49 -3.87 -0.59 16.30
C SER A 49 -3.55 -2.06 16.03
N SER A 50 -2.51 -2.30 15.23
CA SER A 50 -2.00 -3.64 14.94
C SER A 50 -0.59 -3.57 14.38
N ALA A 51 0.26 -4.53 14.75
CA ALA A 51 1.57 -4.73 14.12
C ALA A 51 1.47 -5.09 12.63
N LYS A 52 0.28 -5.48 12.15
CA LYS A 52 0.00 -5.83 10.75
C LYS A 52 -0.38 -4.62 9.89
N ASN A 53 -0.55 -3.44 10.49
CA ASN A 53 -0.90 -2.24 9.73
C ASN A 53 0.34 -1.72 8.99
N PHE A 54 0.21 -1.47 7.69
CA PHE A 54 1.30 -0.91 6.89
C PHE A 54 0.80 -0.01 5.77
N GLN A 55 1.69 0.87 5.30
CA GLN A 55 1.53 1.63 4.07
C GLN A 55 2.76 1.39 3.18
N LEU A 56 2.54 1.13 1.90
CA LEU A 56 3.60 1.10 0.90
C LEU A 56 3.56 2.37 0.07
N ALA A 57 4.71 2.99 -0.15
CA ALA A 57 4.90 4.17 -0.97
C ALA A 57 6.03 3.95 -1.96
N LEU A 58 6.11 4.81 -2.98
CA LEU A 58 7.25 4.81 -3.90
C LEU A 58 8.52 5.20 -3.14
N SER A 59 9.61 4.46 -3.35
CA SER A 59 10.91 4.73 -2.72
C SER A 59 11.36 6.18 -2.92
N GLN A 60 11.16 6.72 -4.12
CA GLN A 60 11.51 8.10 -4.49
C GLN A 60 10.49 9.16 -4.02
N LYS A 61 9.26 8.76 -3.64
CA LYS A 61 8.17 9.66 -3.25
C LYS A 61 7.38 9.06 -2.06
N PRO A 62 7.94 9.12 -0.83
CA PRO A 62 7.36 8.46 0.35
C PRO A 62 5.96 8.96 0.76
N GLU A 63 5.61 10.18 0.37
CA GLU A 63 4.28 10.76 0.52
C GLU A 63 3.24 10.13 -0.43
N HIS A 64 3.70 9.54 -1.54
CA HIS A 64 2.86 8.89 -2.53
C HIS A 64 2.55 7.45 -2.13
N VAL A 65 1.63 7.28 -1.18
CA VAL A 65 1.15 5.97 -0.72
C VAL A 65 0.40 5.26 -1.85
N ILE A 66 0.88 4.08 -2.25
CA ILE A 66 0.32 3.21 -3.30
C ILE A 66 -0.62 2.17 -2.71
N CYS A 67 -0.30 1.64 -1.53
CA CYS A 67 -1.09 0.62 -0.86
C CYS A 67 -1.18 0.94 0.63
N GLN A 68 -2.35 0.75 1.23
CA GLN A 68 -2.56 0.82 2.66
C GLN A 68 -3.36 -0.40 3.12
N TYR A 69 -2.86 -1.05 4.16
CA TYR A 69 -3.47 -2.21 4.78
C TYR A 69 -3.63 -1.93 6.28
N GLY A 70 -4.86 -2.02 6.78
CA GLY A 70 -5.17 -1.60 8.15
C GLY A 70 -6.32 -2.39 8.76
N LYS A 71 -6.16 -2.77 10.03
CA LYS A 71 -7.18 -3.49 10.81
C LYS A 71 -8.39 -2.60 11.08
N ILE A 72 -9.58 -3.13 10.81
CA ILE A 72 -10.87 -2.43 11.07
C ILE A 72 -11.80 -3.22 11.99
N GLY A 73 -11.47 -4.48 12.31
CA GLY A 73 -12.21 -5.33 13.24
C GLY A 73 -11.37 -6.52 13.72
N PRO A 74 -11.91 -7.44 14.55
CA PRO A 74 -11.14 -8.53 15.15
C PRO A 74 -10.36 -9.39 14.15
N MET A 75 -10.99 -9.77 13.03
CA MET A 75 -10.40 -10.54 11.93
C MET A 75 -10.69 -9.88 10.58
N THR A 76 -10.82 -8.56 10.57
CA THR A 76 -11.23 -7.80 9.40
C THR A 76 -10.24 -6.67 9.14
N PHE A 77 -9.78 -6.59 7.90
CA PHE A 77 -8.80 -5.62 7.46
C PHE A 77 -9.31 -4.92 6.20
N SER A 78 -9.00 -3.64 6.08
CA SER A 78 -9.18 -2.89 4.86
C SER A 78 -7.89 -2.94 4.03
N LEU A 79 -8.03 -3.12 2.72
CA LEU A 79 -6.94 -3.10 1.76
C LEU A 79 -7.30 -2.11 0.66
N ASP A 80 -6.59 -0.99 0.60
CA ASP A 80 -6.73 -0.02 -0.48
C ASP A 80 -5.43 0.06 -1.25
N PHE A 81 -5.55 0.00 -2.57
CA PHE A 81 -4.42 0.09 -3.46
C PHE A 81 -4.81 0.90 -4.69
N LYS A 82 -3.79 1.46 -5.34
CA LYS A 82 -3.95 2.17 -6.61
C LYS A 82 -2.91 1.68 -7.61
N TYR A 83 -3.01 2.18 -8.84
CA TYR A 83 -1.99 1.95 -9.86
C TYR A 83 -0.58 2.23 -9.28
N PRO A 84 0.41 1.36 -9.56
CA PRO A 84 0.40 0.28 -10.56
C PRO A 84 0.02 -1.10 -10.02
N LEU A 85 -0.32 -1.23 -8.74
CA LEU A 85 -0.67 -2.54 -8.21
C LEU A 85 -1.95 -3.08 -8.84
N SER A 86 -1.89 -4.33 -9.28
CA SER A 86 -3.07 -5.15 -9.51
C SER A 86 -3.64 -5.64 -8.19
N VAL A 87 -4.91 -6.07 -8.23
CA VAL A 87 -5.58 -6.65 -7.07
C VAL A 87 -4.84 -7.88 -6.52
N ILE A 88 -4.29 -8.73 -7.39
CA ILE A 88 -3.57 -9.94 -6.99
C ILE A 88 -2.26 -9.59 -6.29
N GLN A 89 -1.51 -8.60 -6.80
CA GLN A 89 -0.28 -8.15 -6.15
C GLN A 89 -0.57 -7.53 -4.78
N ALA A 90 -1.55 -6.62 -4.69
CA ALA A 90 -1.92 -6.01 -3.42
C ALA A 90 -2.40 -7.06 -2.39
N PHE A 91 -3.22 -8.02 -2.83
CA PHE A 91 -3.68 -9.11 -1.99
C PHE A 91 -2.51 -10.00 -1.53
N GLY A 92 -1.63 -10.42 -2.44
CA GLY A 92 -0.44 -11.22 -2.12
C GLY A 92 0.44 -10.56 -1.07
N VAL A 93 0.71 -9.26 -1.20
CA VAL A 93 1.43 -8.48 -0.18
C VAL A 93 0.72 -8.53 1.17
N SER A 94 -0.61 -8.33 1.21
CA SER A 94 -1.36 -8.35 2.49
C SER A 94 -1.27 -9.70 3.21
N LEU A 95 -1.28 -10.82 2.47
CA LEU A 95 -1.14 -12.18 3.03
C LEU A 95 0.18 -12.38 3.77
N THR A 96 1.26 -11.72 3.34
CA THR A 96 2.58 -11.85 3.99
C THR A 96 2.58 -11.39 5.45
N THR A 97 1.64 -10.50 5.82
CA THR A 97 1.51 -9.97 7.19
C THR A 97 0.42 -10.67 8.01
N LEU A 98 -0.49 -11.39 7.35
CA LEU A 98 -1.65 -12.02 8.00
C LEU A 98 -1.26 -13.14 8.96
N PHE A 99 -0.31 -13.98 8.57
CA PHE A 99 0.14 -15.14 9.35
C PHE A 99 1.35 -14.87 10.24
N TRP A 100 1.74 -13.61 10.40
CA TRP A 100 2.80 -13.28 11.32
C TRP A 100 2.35 -13.59 12.76
N THR A 101 2.89 -14.68 13.30
CA THR A 101 2.78 -15.10 14.70
C THR A 101 4.11 -14.77 15.38
N GLN A 102 4.07 -13.91 16.40
CA GLN A 102 5.13 -13.80 17.39
C GLN A 102 5.01 -14.93 18.39
#